data_AF-A0A953Y3J1-F1
#
_entry.id   AF-A0A953Y3J1-F1
#
_cell.length_a   1.000
_cell.length_b   1.000
_cell.length_c   1.000
_cell.angle_alpha   90.00
_cell.angle_beta   90.00
_cell.angle_gamma   90.00
#
_symmetry.space_group_name_H-M   'P 1'
#
loop_
_entity.id
_entity.type
_entity.pdbx_description
1 polymer ?
#
loop_
_entity_poly.entity_id
_entity_poly.type
_entity_poly.pdbx_seq_one_letter_code
_entity_poly.pdbx_strand_id
1 'polypeptide(L)'
;MSEPVEFEAALLGPCPFCHVEVSAADARQACATCAAWHHASCWSEEGGCTRCGVPEAPLPREGERCAVAACARRPLPDQSRAPWAGRCLVHAREHGLFLAGLMTVGLVVFAVPGVLLVLSEVPEAGALLLGVAGVFAAGRAYYARRTARLAG
;
A
#
# COMPACT_ATOMS: atom_id res chain seq x y z
N MET A 1 22.86 -34.61 -4.25
CA MET A 1 23.38 -33.45 -4.98
C MET A 1 22.19 -32.85 -5.70
N SER A 2 21.61 -31.81 -5.13
CA SER A 2 20.42 -31.16 -5.70
C SER A 2 20.88 -30.19 -6.79
N GLU A 3 20.40 -30.37 -8.01
CA GLU A 3 20.66 -29.42 -9.09
C GLU A 3 20.03 -28.07 -8.73
N PRO A 4 20.73 -26.94 -8.97
CA PRO A 4 20.16 -25.63 -8.73
C PRO A 4 18.96 -25.45 -9.66
N VAL A 5 17.81 -25.09 -9.08
CA VAL A 5 16.63 -24.70 -9.85
C VAL A 5 16.98 -23.38 -10.53
N GLU A 6 17.33 -23.43 -11.81
CA GLU A 6 17.47 -22.25 -12.65
C GLU A 6 16.08 -21.61 -12.75
N PHE A 7 15.89 -20.51 -12.03
CA PHE A 7 14.70 -19.69 -12.19
C PHE A 7 14.78 -19.06 -13.58
N GLU A 8 14.18 -19.72 -14.58
CA GLU A 8 13.92 -19.13 -15.89
C GLU A 8 13.28 -17.76 -15.67
N ALA A 9 14.04 -16.72 -16.00
CA ALA A 9 13.60 -15.36 -15.77
C ALA A 9 12.30 -15.14 -16.56
N ALA A 10 11.26 -14.67 -15.87
CA ALA A 10 9.97 -14.44 -16.49
C ALA A 10 10.13 -13.49 -17.68
N LEU A 11 9.86 -13.98 -18.89
CA LEU A 11 9.86 -13.19 -20.10
C LEU A 11 8.62 -12.30 -20.12
N LEU A 12 8.82 -11.02 -20.42
CA LEU A 12 7.79 -9.99 -20.41
C LEU A 12 7.28 -9.65 -21.82
N GLY A 13 7.91 -10.21 -22.85
CA GLY A 13 7.60 -10.03 -24.26
C GLY A 13 8.69 -9.30 -25.05
N PRO A 14 8.59 -9.28 -26.39
CA PRO A 14 9.63 -8.73 -27.25
C PRO A 14 9.64 -7.20 -27.22
N CYS A 15 10.83 -6.63 -27.14
CA CYS A 15 11.04 -5.19 -27.25
C CYS A 15 10.59 -4.69 -28.63
N PRO A 16 9.68 -3.70 -28.74
CA PRO A 16 9.21 -3.20 -30.03
C PRO A 16 10.26 -2.51 -30.92
N PHE A 17 11.47 -2.25 -30.40
CA PHE A 17 12.56 -1.62 -31.15
C PHE A 17 13.54 -2.66 -31.72
N CYS A 18 14.15 -3.47 -30.86
CA CYS A 18 15.13 -4.46 -31.28
C CYS A 18 14.54 -5.86 -31.56
N HIS A 19 13.25 -6.07 -31.24
CA HIS A 19 12.53 -7.34 -31.37
C HIS A 19 13.09 -8.51 -30.55
N VAL A 20 14.03 -8.25 -29.64
CA VAL A 20 14.56 -9.23 -28.68
C VAL A 20 13.68 -9.28 -27.44
N GLU A 21 13.50 -10.47 -26.88
CA GLU A 21 12.75 -10.70 -25.63
C GLU A 21 13.32 -9.89 -24.46
N VAL A 22 12.42 -9.26 -23.69
CA VAL A 22 12.76 -8.53 -22.47
C VAL A 22 12.51 -9.44 -21.27
N SER A 23 13.53 -9.68 -20.48
CA SER A 23 13.45 -10.46 -19.24
C SER A 23 13.13 -9.57 -18.03
N ALA A 24 12.49 -10.15 -17.03
CA ALA A 24 12.32 -9.52 -15.71
C ALA A 24 13.65 -9.23 -14.98
N ALA A 25 14.77 -9.81 -15.42
CA ALA A 25 16.11 -9.49 -14.91
C ALA A 25 16.76 -8.29 -15.63
N ASP A 26 16.28 -7.91 -16.81
CA ASP A 26 16.90 -6.87 -17.62
C ASP A 26 16.61 -5.47 -17.08
N ALA A 27 17.55 -4.56 -17.33
CA ALA A 27 17.29 -3.13 -17.23
C ALA A 27 16.27 -2.75 -18.30
N ARG A 28 15.02 -2.52 -17.87
CA ARG A 28 13.87 -2.27 -18.76
C ARG A 28 13.10 -1.03 -18.37
N GLN A 29 12.25 -0.57 -19.29
CA GLN A 29 11.34 0.56 -19.15
C GLN A 29 10.00 0.20 -19.81
N ALA A 30 8.89 0.60 -19.19
CA ALA A 30 7.55 0.42 -19.76
C ALA A 30 7.05 1.74 -20.33
N CYS A 31 6.41 1.68 -21.50
CA CYS A 31 5.67 2.80 -22.05
C CYS A 31 4.46 3.13 -21.16
N ALA A 32 4.29 4.40 -20.78
CA ALA A 32 3.17 4.85 -19.95
C ALA A 32 1.80 4.73 -20.65
N THR A 33 1.77 4.74 -21.99
CA THR A 33 0.53 4.69 -22.78
C THR A 33 0.10 3.27 -23.12
N CYS A 34 1.00 2.46 -23.69
CA CYS A 34 0.67 1.12 -24.18
C CYS A 34 1.19 -0.03 -23.32
N ALA A 35 1.92 0.28 -22.24
CA ALA A 35 2.53 -0.69 -21.32
C ALA A 35 3.51 -1.69 -21.97
N ALA A 36 3.97 -1.44 -23.20
CA ALA A 36 4.98 -2.28 -23.83
C ALA A 36 6.34 -2.13 -23.13
N TRP A 37 7.04 -3.24 -22.93
CA TRP A 37 8.37 -3.28 -22.33
C TRP A 37 9.46 -3.03 -23.38
N HIS A 38 10.44 -2.19 -23.01
CA HIS A 38 11.63 -1.90 -23.80
C HIS A 38 12.88 -2.11 -22.94
N HIS A 39 13.99 -2.51 -23.57
CA HIS A 39 15.29 -2.40 -22.92
C HIS A 39 15.60 -0.94 -22.62
N ALA A 40 16.25 -0.67 -21.49
CA ALA A 40 16.57 0.69 -21.09
C ALA A 40 17.49 1.40 -22.09
N SER A 41 18.41 0.67 -22.73
CA SER A 41 19.28 1.17 -23.81
C SER A 41 18.48 1.54 -25.06
N CYS A 42 17.65 0.61 -25.55
CA CYS A 42 16.79 0.84 -26.73
C CYS A 42 15.87 2.05 -26.53
N TRP A 43 15.31 2.22 -25.33
CA TRP A 43 14.51 3.39 -25.01
C TRP A 43 15.32 4.69 -25.07
N SER A 44 16.55 4.70 -24.55
CA SER A 44 17.41 5.89 -24.58
C SER A 44 17.93 6.25 -25.96
N GLU A 45 18.10 5.26 -26.83
CA GLU A 45 18.53 5.46 -28.22
C GLU A 45 17.42 6.05 -29.08
N GLU A 46 16.21 5.50 -29.00
CA GLU A 46 15.07 5.97 -29.80
C GLU A 46 14.43 7.24 -29.22
N GLY A 47 14.48 7.41 -27.90
CA GLY A 47 13.84 8.52 -27.20
C GLY A 47 12.31 8.39 -27.07
N GLY A 48 11.75 7.20 -27.30
CA GLY A 48 10.31 6.96 -27.19
C GLY A 48 9.87 5.54 -27.50
N CYS A 49 8.56 5.30 -27.45
CA CYS A 49 7.98 3.99 -27.74
C CYS A 49 7.73 3.81 -29.24
N THR A 50 8.49 2.95 -29.91
CA THR A 50 8.27 2.61 -31.34
C THR A 50 6.93 1.94 -31.63
N ARG A 51 6.27 1.34 -30.63
CA ARG A 51 4.97 0.67 -30.82
C ARG A 51 3.80 1.64 -30.96
N CYS A 52 3.80 2.73 -30.20
CA CYS A 52 2.68 3.69 -30.17
C CYS A 52 3.07 5.12 -30.54
N GLY A 53 4.36 5.39 -30.78
CA GLY A 53 4.87 6.67 -31.26
C GLY A 53 4.90 7.79 -30.22
N VAL A 54 4.63 7.50 -28.95
CA VAL A 54 4.67 8.52 -27.89
C VAL A 54 6.11 8.73 -27.39
N PRO A 55 6.58 9.99 -27.29
CA PRO A 55 7.89 10.33 -26.72
C PRO A 55 7.86 10.41 -25.18
N GLU A 56 6.73 10.08 -24.57
CA GLU A 56 6.45 10.41 -23.17
C GLU A 56 7.29 9.57 -22.20
N ALA A 57 7.69 10.18 -21.08
CA ALA A 57 8.65 9.62 -20.15
C ALA A 57 8.25 8.21 -19.65
N PRO A 58 9.22 7.29 -19.52
CA PRO A 58 8.98 5.92 -19.09
C PRO A 58 8.33 5.87 -17.71
N LEU A 59 7.50 4.86 -17.46
CA LEU A 59 7.03 4.59 -16.10
C LEU A 59 8.24 4.33 -15.18
N PRO A 60 8.25 4.87 -13.94
CA PRO A 60 9.35 4.68 -13.02
C PRO A 60 9.59 3.18 -12.78
N ARG A 61 10.87 2.80 -12.66
CA ARG A 61 11.30 1.40 -12.59
C ARG A 61 10.64 0.69 -11.41
N GLU A 62 10.16 -0.52 -11.67
CA GLU A 62 9.65 -1.44 -10.66
C GLU A 62 10.80 -1.82 -9.70
N GLY A 63 10.84 -1.18 -8.53
CA GLY A 63 11.96 -1.29 -7.58
C GLY A 63 12.33 0.03 -6.90
N GLU A 64 12.02 1.17 -7.52
CA GLU A 64 12.04 2.46 -6.83
C GLU A 64 10.81 2.57 -5.94
N ARG A 65 10.85 1.87 -4.80
CA ARG A 65 9.94 2.20 -3.69
C ARG A 65 10.11 3.68 -3.44
N CYS A 66 8.99 4.42 -3.50
CA CYS A 66 8.96 5.85 -3.26
C CYS A 66 9.71 6.14 -1.94
N ALA A 67 10.94 6.66 -2.04
CA ALA A 67 11.71 7.04 -0.86
C ALA A 67 10.99 8.24 -0.26
N VAL A 68 10.29 8.04 0.86
CA VAL A 68 9.40 9.02 1.50
C VAL A 68 10.08 10.41 1.65
N ALA A 69 11.39 10.43 1.89
CA ALA A 69 12.19 11.64 2.03
C ALA A 69 12.38 12.47 0.74
N ALA A 70 12.24 11.87 -0.45
CA ALA A 70 12.37 12.54 -1.74
C ALA A 70 11.01 13.02 -2.30
N CYS A 71 9.90 12.39 -1.89
CA CYS A 71 8.56 12.76 -2.35
C CYS A 71 8.11 14.12 -1.79
N ALA A 72 8.50 14.49 -0.57
CA ALA A 72 8.11 15.75 0.06
C ALA A 72 8.75 17.00 -0.57
N ARG A 73 9.78 16.84 -1.43
CA ARG A 73 10.57 17.96 -1.98
C ARG A 73 10.38 18.21 -3.47
N ARG A 74 9.59 17.39 -4.18
CA ARG A 74 9.26 17.71 -5.58
C ARG A 74 8.07 18.67 -5.62
N PRO A 75 8.16 19.80 -6.36
CA PRO A 75 6.99 20.61 -6.64
C PRO A 75 5.96 19.74 -7.35
N LEU A 76 4.71 19.77 -6.86
CA LEU A 76 3.60 19.06 -7.48
C LEU A 76 3.53 19.45 -8.96
N PRO A 77 3.60 18.51 -9.92
CA PRO A 77 3.30 18.84 -11.30
C PRO A 77 1.84 19.31 -11.38
N ASP A 78 1.58 20.19 -12.35
CA ASP A 78 0.24 20.66 -12.71
C ASP A 78 -0.74 19.47 -12.76
N GLN A 79 -1.70 19.48 -11.83
CA GLN A 79 -2.63 18.38 -11.59
C GLN A 79 -3.59 18.13 -12.77
N SER A 80 -3.60 19.02 -13.77
CA SER A 80 -4.49 18.91 -14.92
C SER A 80 -4.08 17.85 -15.96
N ARG A 81 -2.87 17.25 -15.86
CA ARG A 81 -2.35 16.33 -16.92
C ARG A 81 -1.92 14.94 -16.48
N ALA A 82 -2.06 14.56 -15.21
CA ALA A 82 -1.63 13.24 -14.73
C ALA A 82 -2.83 12.38 -14.26
N PRO A 83 -3.24 11.31 -14.99
CA PRO A 83 -4.26 10.37 -14.52
C PRO A 83 -3.81 9.52 -13.32
N TRP A 84 -2.55 9.63 -12.91
CA TRP A 84 -1.94 8.97 -11.75
C TRP A 84 -1.81 9.90 -10.53
N ALA A 85 -2.27 11.15 -10.63
CA ALA A 85 -2.36 12.08 -9.50
C ALA A 85 -3.51 11.68 -8.57
N GLY A 86 -3.28 10.62 -7.80
CA GLY A 86 -4.28 10.14 -6.86
C GLY A 86 -3.89 8.80 -6.28
N ARG A 87 -3.12 8.87 -5.18
CA ARG A 87 -2.80 7.80 -4.22
C ARG A 87 -1.48 7.08 -4.49
N CYS A 88 -0.39 7.71 -4.06
CA CYS A 88 0.62 6.90 -3.41
C CYS A 88 -0.05 6.25 -2.19
N LEU A 89 -0.26 4.92 -2.21
CA LEU A 89 -0.97 4.15 -1.17
C LEU A 89 -0.44 4.43 0.24
N VAL A 90 0.82 4.85 0.34
CA VAL A 90 1.49 5.24 1.58
C VAL A 90 0.88 6.51 2.19
N HIS A 91 0.59 7.55 1.39
CA HIS A 91 -0.05 8.78 1.89
C HIS A 91 -1.53 8.56 2.23
N ALA A 92 -2.22 7.69 1.47
CA ALA A 92 -3.59 7.30 1.79
C ALA A 92 -3.68 6.55 3.13
N ARG A 93 -2.65 5.77 3.47
CA ARG A 93 -2.58 5.01 4.72
C ARG A 93 -2.38 5.89 5.96
N GLU A 94 -1.54 6.91 5.89
CA GLU A 94 -1.29 7.79 7.04
C GLU A 94 -2.49 8.70 7.35
N HIS A 95 -3.13 9.27 6.32
CA HIS A 95 -4.37 10.04 6.52
C HIS A 95 -5.53 9.16 6.99
N GLY A 96 -5.63 7.92 6.48
CA GLY A 96 -6.65 6.96 6.92
C GLY A 96 -6.52 6.58 8.39
N LEU A 97 -5.31 6.31 8.86
CA LEU A 97 -5.05 5.97 10.27
C LEU A 97 -5.30 7.17 11.20
N PHE A 98 -4.95 8.38 10.78
CA PHE A 98 -5.20 9.59 11.57
C PHE A 98 -6.69 9.86 11.76
N LEU A 99 -7.48 9.78 10.68
CA LEU A 99 -8.94 9.95 10.75
C LEU A 99 -9.60 8.83 11.54
N ALA A 100 -9.18 7.58 11.35
CA ALA A 100 -9.66 6.45 12.16
C ALA A 100 -9.33 6.64 13.65
N GLY A 101 -8.14 7.16 13.97
CA GLY A 101 -7.73 7.51 15.33
C GLY A 101 -8.63 8.58 15.94
N LEU A 102 -8.89 9.69 15.24
CA LEU A 102 -9.77 10.76 15.71
C LEU A 102 -11.21 10.27 15.95
N MET A 103 -11.75 9.46 15.03
CA MET A 103 -13.08 8.87 15.21
C MET A 103 -13.15 7.94 16.43
N THR A 104 -12.10 7.15 16.65
CA THR A 104 -12.00 6.26 17.82
C THR A 104 -11.94 7.05 19.12
N VAL A 105 -11.10 8.09 19.19
CA VAL A 105 -11.00 8.98 20.36
C VAL A 105 -12.33 9.69 20.61
N GLY A 106 -12.98 10.22 19.56
CA GLY A 106 -14.29 10.86 19.68
C GLY A 106 -15.36 9.91 20.23
N LEU A 107 -15.42 8.67 19.73
CA LEU A 107 -16.34 7.65 20.24
C LEU A 107 -16.10 7.36 21.73
N VAL A 108 -14.85 7.19 22.13
CA VAL A 108 -14.48 6.88 23.53
C VAL A 108 -14.75 8.06 24.46
N VAL A 109 -14.46 9.29 24.04
CA VAL A 109 -14.59 10.48 24.89
C VAL A 109 -16.04 10.94 25.00
N PHE A 110 -16.83 10.87 23.93
CA PHE A 110 -18.17 11.44 23.91
C PHE A 110 -19.29 10.39 24.00
N ALA A 111 -19.18 9.27 23.26
CA ALA A 111 -20.27 8.29 23.21
C ALA A 111 -20.27 7.38 24.44
N VAL A 112 -19.11 6.93 24.92
CA VAL A 112 -19.03 6.00 26.07
C VAL A 112 -19.58 6.64 27.36
N PRO A 113 -19.20 7.88 27.77
CA PRO A 113 -19.77 8.48 28.98
C PRO A 113 -21.27 8.75 28.85
N GLY A 114 -21.74 9.15 27.67
CA GLY A 114 -23.17 9.33 27.41
C GLY A 114 -23.96 8.03 27.60
N VAL A 115 -23.46 6.92 27.05
CA VAL A 115 -24.07 5.60 27.25
C VAL A 115 -24.02 5.17 28.72
N LEU A 116 -22.90 5.39 29.42
CA LEU A 116 -22.79 5.07 30.84
C LEU A 116 -23.76 5.87 31.71
N LEU A 117 -23.96 7.16 31.42
CA LEU A 117 -24.94 8.01 32.11
C LEU A 117 -26.38 7.55 31.86
N VAL A 118 -26.71 7.16 30.63
CA VAL A 118 -28.05 6.62 30.33
C VAL A 118 -28.26 5.28 31.03
N LEU A 119 -27.24 4.41 31.07
CA LEU A 119 -27.32 3.12 31.74
C LEU A 119 -27.41 3.25 33.27
N SER A 120 -26.85 4.29 33.89
CA SER A 120 -26.96 4.48 35.35
C SER A 120 -28.37 4.79 35.83
N GLU A 121 -29.25 5.29 34.95
CA GLU A 121 -30.65 5.56 35.26
C GLU A 121 -31.53 4.31 35.19
N VAL A 122 -31.01 3.21 34.63
CA VAL A 122 -31.76 1.95 34.48
C VAL A 122 -31.38 1.02 35.64
N PRO A 123 -32.29 0.76 36.61
CA PRO A 123 -31.97 -0.02 37.81
C PRO A 123 -31.57 -1.48 37.51
N GLU A 124 -31.91 -2.01 36.33
CA GLU A 124 -31.52 -3.35 35.88
C GLU A 124 -30.18 -3.40 35.11
N ALA A 125 -29.55 -2.24 34.82
CA ALA A 125 -28.32 -2.19 34.02
C ALA A 125 -27.06 -2.69 34.76
N GLY A 126 -27.12 -2.86 36.09
CA GLY A 126 -26.00 -3.37 36.88
C GLY A 126 -25.51 -4.76 36.43
N ALA A 127 -26.43 -5.64 36.02
CA ALA A 127 -26.09 -6.97 35.52
C ALA A 127 -25.40 -6.92 34.14
N LEU A 128 -25.81 -5.96 33.29
CA LEU A 128 -25.24 -5.74 31.96
C LEU A 128 -23.81 -5.19 32.05
N LEU A 129 -23.55 -4.25 32.96
CA LEU A 129 -22.21 -3.68 33.18
C LEU A 129 -21.22 -4.73 33.70
N LEU A 130 -21.64 -5.64 34.59
CA LEU A 130 -20.82 -6.76 35.06
C LEU A 130 -20.52 -7.76 33.94
N GLY A 131 -21.48 -8.01 33.05
CA GLY A 131 -21.31 -8.84 31.86
C GLY A 131 -20.25 -8.28 30.91
N VAL A 132 -20.31 -6.98 30.61
CA VAL A 132 -19.33 -6.31 29.73
C VAL A 132 -17.92 -6.34 30.34
N ALA A 133 -17.79 -6.04 31.65
CA ALA A 133 -16.51 -6.11 32.35
C ALA A 133 -15.88 -7.52 32.29
N GLY A 134 -16.71 -8.57 32.43
CA GLY A 134 -16.29 -9.96 32.30
C GLY A 134 -15.72 -10.31 30.92
N VAL A 135 -16.34 -9.82 29.83
CA VAL A 135 -15.85 -10.02 28.46
C VAL A 135 -14.49 -9.37 28.23
N PHE A 136 -14.28 -8.14 28.73
CA PHE A 136 -12.98 -7.46 28.62
C PHE A 136 -11.88 -8.20 29.42
N ALA A 137 -12.20 -8.68 30.63
CA ALA A 137 -11.25 -9.46 31.42
C ALA A 137 -10.85 -10.78 30.74
N ALA A 138 -11.84 -11.49 30.18
CA ALA A 138 -11.60 -12.73 29.42
C ALA A 138 -10.76 -12.48 28.15
N GLY A 139 -11.04 -11.39 27.43
CA GLY A 139 -10.27 -10.98 26.26
C GLY A 139 -8.79 -10.70 26.56
N ARG A 140 -8.51 -9.95 27.64
CA ARG A 140 -7.12 -9.71 28.09
C ARG A 140 -6.39 -11.00 28.43
N ALA A 141 -7.05 -11.92 29.16
CA ALA A 141 -6.46 -13.20 29.53
C ALA A 141 -6.19 -14.10 28.30
N TYR A 142 -7.07 -14.07 27.29
CA TYR A 142 -6.83 -14.76 26.03
C TYR A 142 -5.62 -14.19 25.28
N TYR A 143 -5.54 -12.86 25.15
CA TYR A 143 -4.46 -12.21 24.41
C TYR A 143 -3.10 -12.45 25.08
N ALA A 144 -3.03 -12.36 26.41
CA ALA A 144 -1.81 -12.64 27.18
C ALA A 144 -1.31 -14.09 27.00
N ARG A 145 -2.22 -15.07 26.97
CA ARG A 145 -1.84 -16.47 26.72
C ARG A 145 -1.34 -16.70 25.30
N ARG A 146 -1.91 -16.00 24.31
CA ARG A 146 -1.49 -16.10 22.91
C ARG A 146 -0.10 -15.52 22.70
N THR A 147 0.20 -14.37 23.29
CA THR A 147 1.53 -13.75 23.16
C THR A 147 2.60 -14.58 23.87
N ALA A 148 2.29 -15.18 25.02
CA ALA A 148 3.21 -16.10 25.71
C ALA A 148 3.59 -17.32 24.86
N ARG A 149 2.65 -17.89 24.08
CA ARG A 149 2.93 -19.01 23.16
C ARG A 149 3.76 -18.65 21.94
N LEU A 150 3.79 -17.39 21.55
CA LEU A 150 4.61 -16.92 20.41
C LEU A 150 6.04 -16.57 20.83
N ALA A 151 6.30 -16.48 22.14
CA ALA A 151 7.59 -16.08 22.68
C ALA A 151 8.48 -17.25 23.16
N GLY A 152 7.97 -18.49 23.11
CA GLY A 152 8.70 -19.71 23.48
C GLY A 152 8.63 -20.75 22.39
#